data_AF-A0A4P7RJ97-F1
#
_entry.id   AF-A0A4P7RJ97-F1
#
_cell.length_a   1.000
_cell.length_b   1.000
_cell.length_c   1.000
_cell.angle_alpha   90.00
_cell.angle_beta   90.00
_cell.angle_gamma   90.00
#
_symmetry.space_group_name_H-M   'P 1'
#
loop_
_entity.id
_entity.type
_entity.pdbx_description
1 polymer ?
#
loop_
_entity_poly.entity_id
_entity_poly.type
_entity_poly.pdbx_seq_one_letter_code
_entity_poly.pdbx_strand_id
1 'polypeptide(L)'
;MRFTFIPVVAFAGMVALVGCGSGESADSSASGANADVCAQFKSAHDELTTLATTGPGVGGDPVQWTADKDAALAKISPLADQAEGEVKTNIEALVSALPKDSLELTEADSASGQAFVDNSEAVAASCGNDGTTVTLAEFPLQKF
;
A
#
# COMPACT_ATOMS: atom_id res chain seq x y z
N MET A 1 -27.51 -49.08 -29.18
CA MET A 1 -27.88 -47.77 -29.74
C MET A 1 -27.36 -46.69 -28.79
N ARG A 2 -26.56 -45.76 -29.32
CA ARG A 2 -26.21 -44.41 -28.81
C ARG A 2 -25.76 -44.27 -27.35
N PHE A 3 -24.44 -44.30 -27.14
CA PHE A 3 -23.79 -43.47 -26.12
C PHE A 3 -23.51 -42.10 -26.75
N THR A 4 -24.14 -41.07 -26.19
CA THR A 4 -23.89 -39.66 -26.56
C THR A 4 -22.62 -39.20 -25.85
N PHE A 5 -21.62 -38.79 -26.64
CA PHE A 5 -20.45 -38.04 -26.20
C PHE A 5 -20.84 -36.58 -25.93
N ILE A 6 -20.39 -36.01 -24.81
CA ILE A 6 -20.32 -34.55 -24.58
C ILE A 6 -18.84 -34.21 -24.32
N PRO A 7 -18.24 -33.27 -25.07
CA PRO A 7 -16.83 -32.93 -24.99
C PRO A 7 -16.52 -31.92 -23.87
N VAL A 8 -15.36 -32.14 -23.25
CA VAL A 8 -14.33 -31.16 -22.83
C VAL A 8 -14.81 -29.77 -22.38
N VAL A 9 -14.56 -29.46 -21.11
CA VAL A 9 -13.79 -28.25 -20.75
C VAL A 9 -12.82 -28.61 -19.63
N ALA A 10 -11.54 -28.69 -19.98
CA ALA A 10 -10.44 -28.69 -19.02
C ALA A 10 -10.15 -27.24 -18.65
N PHE A 11 -10.54 -26.82 -17.44
CA PHE A 11 -10.00 -25.61 -16.82
C PHE A 11 -8.84 -26.03 -15.91
N ALA A 12 -7.64 -26.03 -16.49
CA ALA A 12 -6.42 -25.83 -15.73
C ALA A 12 -6.30 -24.32 -15.46
N GLY A 13 -6.14 -23.91 -14.21
CA GLY A 13 -6.01 -22.49 -13.88
C GLY A 13 -6.08 -22.15 -12.40
N MET A 14 -5.10 -22.66 -11.64
CA MET A 14 -4.34 -21.92 -10.62
C MET A 14 -5.07 -20.81 -9.83
N VAL A 15 -5.46 -21.12 -8.59
CA VAL A 15 -5.45 -20.15 -7.48
C VAL A 15 -4.93 -20.87 -6.24
N ALA A 16 -3.63 -20.73 -5.99
CA ALA A 16 -3.03 -21.02 -4.70
C ALA A 16 -2.34 -19.74 -4.22
N LEU A 17 -3.11 -18.88 -3.56
CA LEU A 17 -2.63 -17.71 -2.83
C LEU A 17 -3.25 -17.75 -1.43
N VAL A 18 -2.74 -18.66 -0.61
CA VAL A 18 -2.82 -18.66 0.86
C VAL A 18 -1.61 -19.44 1.41
N GLY A 19 -0.43 -18.81 1.44
CA GLY A 19 0.60 -19.15 2.42
C GLY A 19 0.60 -17.98 3.41
N CYS A 20 0.23 -18.06 4.68
CA CYS A 20 0.37 -19.10 5.71
C CYS A 20 1.82 -19.60 5.82
N GLY A 21 2.55 -19.02 6.78
CA GLY A 21 3.98 -19.20 6.97
C GLY A 21 4.43 -20.63 7.23
N SER A 22 5.65 -20.92 6.77
CA SER A 22 6.58 -21.94 7.26
C SER A 22 7.93 -21.62 6.63
N GLY A 23 8.95 -21.46 7.47
CA GLY A 23 10.21 -20.83 7.10
C GLY A 23 11.23 -21.72 6.37
N GLU A 24 12.38 -21.06 6.20
CA GLU A 24 13.75 -21.58 6.11
C GLU A 24 14.32 -21.93 4.74
N SER A 25 15.11 -21.01 4.17
CA SER A 25 16.54 -21.22 3.86
C SER A 25 17.21 -19.91 3.46
N ALA A 26 18.36 -19.64 4.09
CA ALA A 26 19.10 -18.40 4.10
C ALA A 26 19.76 -18.03 2.76
N ASP A 27 19.64 -16.76 2.36
CA ASP A 27 20.74 -15.87 1.95
C ASP A 27 20.18 -14.44 1.75
N SER A 28 20.93 -13.40 2.13
CA SER A 28 20.61 -11.94 2.03
C SER A 28 19.86 -11.28 3.20
N SER A 29 20.56 -11.08 4.32
CA SER A 29 20.13 -10.41 5.56
C SER A 29 19.99 -8.87 5.49
N ALA A 30 19.48 -8.32 4.40
CA ALA A 30 19.07 -6.90 4.32
C ALA A 30 17.87 -6.71 3.37
N SER A 31 17.87 -7.45 2.25
CA SER A 31 16.81 -7.35 1.23
C SER A 31 15.47 -7.95 1.66
N GLY A 32 15.46 -8.90 2.60
CA GLY A 32 14.21 -9.55 3.06
C GLY A 32 13.34 -8.68 3.97
N ALA A 33 13.96 -7.91 4.87
CA ALA A 33 13.24 -7.02 5.78
C ALA A 33 12.65 -5.82 5.02
N ASN A 34 13.45 -5.20 4.15
CA ASN A 34 12.98 -4.13 3.28
C ASN A 34 11.90 -4.60 2.31
N ALA A 35 11.99 -5.81 1.75
CA ALA A 35 10.94 -6.33 0.87
C ALA A 35 9.58 -6.44 1.57
N ASP A 36 9.55 -6.94 2.82
CA ASP A 36 8.33 -7.03 3.61
C ASP A 36 7.79 -5.65 3.97
N VAL A 37 8.66 -4.73 4.40
CA VAL A 37 8.30 -3.33 4.67
C VAL A 37 7.71 -2.65 3.43
N CYS A 38 8.34 -2.80 2.27
CA CYS A 38 7.86 -2.23 1.01
C CYS A 38 6.48 -2.78 0.62
N ALA A 39 6.23 -4.08 0.83
CA ALA A 39 4.92 -4.68 0.60
C ALA A 39 3.85 -4.14 1.57
N GLN A 40 4.19 -4.02 2.86
CA GLN A 40 3.30 -3.44 3.87
C GLN A 40 3.01 -1.96 3.59
N PHE A 41 4.03 -1.20 3.20
CA PHE A 41 3.91 0.21 2.80
C PHE A 41 2.94 0.36 1.63
N LYS A 42 3.12 -0.43 0.56
CA LYS A 42 2.20 -0.45 -0.58
C LYS A 42 0.77 -0.76 -0.14
N SER A 43 0.57 -1.76 0.72
CA SER A 43 -0.78 -2.12 1.19
C SER A 43 -1.43 -0.98 1.97
N ALA A 44 -0.70 -0.31 2.87
CA ALA A 44 -1.22 0.81 3.64
C ALA A 44 -1.52 2.02 2.74
N HIS A 45 -0.65 2.32 1.77
CA HIS A 45 -0.85 3.39 0.80
C HIS A 45 -2.09 3.14 -0.07
N ASP A 46 -2.26 1.93 -0.59
CA ASP A 46 -3.41 1.57 -1.44
C ASP A 46 -4.72 1.57 -0.66
N GLU A 47 -4.70 1.15 0.61
CA GLU A 47 -5.84 1.25 1.53
C GLU A 47 -6.25 2.71 1.75
N LEU A 48 -5.29 3.59 2.07
CA LEU A 48 -5.54 5.01 2.22
C LEU A 48 -6.08 5.64 0.93
N THR A 49 -5.49 5.27 -0.22
CA THR A 49 -5.93 5.73 -1.54
C THR A 49 -7.37 5.32 -1.83
N THR A 50 -7.74 4.09 -1.47
CA THR A 50 -9.10 3.57 -1.61
C THR A 50 -10.09 4.33 -0.72
N LEU A 51 -9.72 4.57 0.54
CA LEU A 51 -10.51 5.37 1.48
C LEU A 51 -10.69 6.81 0.97
N ALA A 52 -9.59 7.44 0.51
CA ALA A 52 -9.60 8.78 -0.07
C ALA A 52 -10.50 8.88 -1.31
N THR A 53 -10.48 7.86 -2.18
CA THR A 53 -11.27 7.83 -3.41
C THR A 53 -12.75 7.58 -3.15
N THR A 54 -13.06 6.67 -2.22
CA THR A 54 -14.45 6.31 -1.90
C THR A 54 -15.15 7.44 -1.12
N GLY A 55 -14.37 8.20 -0.34
CA GLY A 55 -14.90 9.13 0.63
C GLY A 55 -15.72 8.42 1.71
N PRO A 56 -16.47 9.16 2.54
CA PRO A 56 -17.39 8.56 3.50
C PRO A 56 -18.60 7.87 2.82
N GLY A 57 -18.80 8.05 1.52
CA GLY A 57 -19.96 7.52 0.79
C GLY A 57 -21.27 8.23 1.14
N VAL A 58 -22.33 7.95 0.37
CA VAL A 58 -23.66 8.54 0.60
C VAL A 58 -24.27 7.90 1.85
N GLY A 59 -24.40 8.70 2.93
CA GLY A 59 -24.96 8.25 4.21
C GLY A 59 -23.97 7.49 5.10
N GLY A 60 -22.69 7.42 4.73
CA GLY A 60 -21.67 6.88 5.62
C GLY A 60 -21.20 7.92 6.65
N ASP A 61 -20.59 7.42 7.71
CA ASP A 61 -20.19 8.23 8.86
C ASP A 61 -18.84 8.90 8.60
N PRO A 62 -18.78 10.24 8.51
CA PRO A 62 -17.54 10.95 8.21
C PRO A 62 -16.51 10.83 9.34
N VAL A 63 -16.95 10.63 10.59
CA VAL A 63 -16.04 10.44 11.72
C VAL A 63 -15.34 9.10 11.62
N GLN A 64 -16.07 8.03 11.28
CA GLN A 64 -15.51 6.71 11.05
C GLN A 64 -14.57 6.72 9.84
N TRP A 65 -14.95 7.37 8.74
CA TRP A 65 -14.09 7.48 7.56
C TRP A 65 -12.76 8.20 7.85
N THR A 66 -12.79 9.31 8.61
CA THR A 66 -11.56 9.98 9.06
C THR A 66 -10.74 9.07 9.97
N ALA A 67 -11.38 8.37 10.91
CA ALA A 67 -10.69 7.42 11.79
C ALA A 67 -10.04 6.27 11.01
N ASP A 68 -10.68 5.76 9.96
CA ASP A 68 -10.13 4.73 9.08
C ASP A 68 -8.92 5.27 8.29
N LYS A 69 -8.96 6.53 7.82
CA LYS A 69 -7.80 7.20 7.18
C LYS A 69 -6.63 7.36 8.16
N ASP A 70 -6.90 7.81 9.38
CA ASP A 70 -5.89 7.96 10.43
C ASP A 70 -5.27 6.61 10.80
N ALA A 71 -6.10 5.56 10.87
CA ALA A 71 -5.63 4.20 11.12
C ALA A 71 -4.75 3.66 9.98
N ALA A 72 -5.10 3.95 8.72
CA ALA A 72 -4.27 3.59 7.57
C ALA A 72 -2.91 4.31 7.60
N LEU A 73 -2.89 5.61 7.93
CA LEU A 73 -1.64 6.37 8.10
C LEU A 73 -0.79 5.85 9.27
N ALA A 74 -1.43 5.48 10.39
CA ALA A 74 -0.75 4.96 11.56
C ALA A 74 -0.02 3.62 11.29
N LYS A 75 -0.42 2.87 10.25
CA LYS A 75 0.29 1.65 9.81
C LYS A 75 1.67 1.94 9.20
N ILE A 76 1.90 3.15 8.70
CA ILE A 76 3.15 3.54 8.01
C ILE A 76 4.25 3.83 9.02
N SER A 77 3.94 4.52 10.12
CA SER A 77 4.92 4.92 11.15
C SER A 77 5.82 3.79 11.67
N PRO A 78 5.30 2.61 12.09
CA PRO A 78 6.14 1.53 12.60
C PRO A 78 6.98 0.82 11.52
N LEU A 79 6.78 1.12 10.23
CA LEU A 79 7.57 0.52 9.15
C LEU A 79 9.00 1.09 9.10
N ALA A 80 9.19 2.34 9.51
CA ALA A 80 10.53 2.95 9.59
C ALA A 80 11.47 2.20 10.55
N ASP A 81 10.93 1.68 11.65
CA ASP A 81 11.70 0.91 12.63
C ASP A 81 12.10 -0.47 12.12
N GLN A 82 11.40 -0.98 11.10
CA GLN A 82 11.60 -2.30 10.50
C GLN A 82 12.43 -2.25 9.20
N ALA A 83 12.51 -1.09 8.56
CA ALA A 83 13.32 -0.87 7.37
C ALA A 83 14.77 -0.51 7.72
N GLU A 84 15.64 -0.62 6.71
CA GLU A 84 17.02 -0.18 6.78
C GLU A 84 17.37 0.73 5.59
N GLY A 85 18.46 1.49 5.72
CA GLY A 85 18.99 2.32 4.64
C GLY A 85 18.02 3.37 4.11
N GLU A 86 17.98 3.54 2.79
CA GLU A 86 17.21 4.58 2.11
C GLU A 86 15.69 4.37 2.23
N VAL A 87 15.23 3.12 2.33
CA VAL A 87 13.82 2.80 2.59
C VAL A 87 13.39 3.37 3.94
N LYS A 88 14.18 3.15 5.00
CA LYS A 88 13.93 3.73 6.32
C LYS A 88 13.88 5.25 6.27
N THR A 89 14.90 5.89 5.72
CA THR A 89 14.99 7.36 5.66
C THR A 89 13.80 7.98 4.93
N ASN A 90 13.35 7.37 3.83
CA ASN A 90 12.20 7.87 3.08
C ASN A 90 10.87 7.63 3.81
N ILE A 91 10.71 6.53 4.54
CA ILE A 91 9.52 6.30 5.39
C ILE A 91 9.49 7.31 6.55
N GLU A 92 10.63 7.59 7.20
CA GLU A 92 10.71 8.60 8.26
C GLU A 92 10.36 10.00 7.73
N ALA A 93 10.84 10.35 6.53
CA ALA A 93 10.51 11.60 5.87
C ALA A 93 9.01 11.70 5.54
N LEU A 94 8.43 10.63 4.98
CA LEU A 94 7.00 10.53 4.72
C LEU A 94 6.19 10.75 6.00
N VAL A 95 6.49 10.01 7.06
CA VAL A 95 5.79 10.09 8.36
C VAL A 95 5.90 11.49 8.97
N SER A 96 7.07 12.12 8.86
CA SER A 96 7.28 13.48 9.35
C SER A 96 6.55 14.55 8.55
N ALA A 97 6.22 14.28 7.28
CA ALA A 97 5.48 15.18 6.41
C ALA A 97 3.95 14.99 6.51
N LEU A 98 3.48 13.97 7.23
CA LEU A 98 2.05 13.74 7.40
C LEU A 98 1.40 14.89 8.18
N PRO A 99 0.25 15.39 7.71
CA PRO A 99 -0.53 16.35 8.47
C PRO A 99 -1.10 15.72 9.74
N LYS A 100 -1.46 16.55 10.71
CA LYS A 100 -2.16 16.07 11.92
C LYS A 100 -3.57 15.62 11.62
N ASP A 101 -4.21 16.25 10.63
CA ASP A 101 -5.53 15.91 10.17
C ASP A 101 -5.43 15.25 8.79
N SER A 102 -5.84 13.98 8.69
CA SER A 102 -5.75 13.23 7.43
C SER A 102 -6.69 13.76 6.35
N LEU A 103 -7.66 14.60 6.67
CA LEU A 103 -8.50 15.29 5.69
C LEU A 103 -7.69 16.26 4.83
N GLU A 104 -6.66 16.89 5.42
CA GLU A 104 -5.77 17.82 4.72
C GLU A 104 -5.13 17.16 3.49
N LEU A 105 -4.87 15.85 3.52
CA LEU A 105 -4.28 15.13 2.37
C LEU A 105 -5.13 15.19 1.10
N THR A 106 -6.45 15.30 1.24
CA THR A 106 -7.41 15.23 0.11
C THR A 106 -8.07 16.57 -0.21
N GLU A 107 -7.66 17.65 0.47
CA GLU A 107 -8.16 18.99 0.18
C GLU A 107 -7.74 19.47 -1.23
N ALA A 108 -8.52 20.42 -1.75
CA ALA A 108 -8.21 21.12 -2.98
C ALA A 108 -6.84 21.80 -2.90
N ASP A 109 -5.98 21.53 -3.89
CA ASP A 109 -4.62 22.07 -3.99
C ASP A 109 -3.78 21.83 -2.72
N SER A 110 -4.00 20.69 -2.07
CA SER A 110 -3.34 20.36 -0.82
C SER A 110 -1.83 20.19 -1.01
N ALA A 111 -1.07 21.07 -0.36
CA ALA A 111 0.37 20.95 -0.23
C ALA A 111 0.76 19.67 0.53
N SER A 112 -0.01 19.31 1.57
CA SER A 112 0.20 18.09 2.36
C SER A 112 -0.09 16.83 1.54
N GLY A 113 -1.11 16.87 0.69
CA GLY A 113 -1.44 15.79 -0.25
C GLY A 113 -0.35 15.61 -1.31
N GLN A 114 0.12 16.70 -1.90
CA GLN A 114 1.24 16.65 -2.87
C GLN A 114 2.52 16.12 -2.20
N ALA A 115 2.84 16.61 -0.99
CA ALA A 115 3.98 16.10 -0.22
C ALA A 115 3.84 14.60 0.11
N PHE A 116 2.63 14.13 0.44
CA PHE A 116 2.38 12.70 0.66
C PHE A 116 2.66 11.87 -0.59
N VAL A 117 2.22 12.32 -1.76
CA VAL A 117 2.50 11.64 -3.04
C VAL A 117 4.00 11.63 -3.34
N ASP A 118 4.66 12.79 -3.27
CA ASP A 118 6.09 12.91 -3.58
C ASP A 118 6.95 12.03 -2.65
N ASN A 119 6.66 12.03 -1.35
CA ASN A 119 7.36 11.17 -0.39
C ASN A 119 7.04 9.69 -0.59
N SER A 120 5.80 9.35 -0.97
CA SER A 120 5.42 7.96 -1.25
C SER A 120 6.11 7.41 -2.49
N GLU A 121 6.27 8.23 -3.53
CA GLU A 121 7.08 7.90 -4.71
C GLU A 121 8.55 7.71 -4.35
N ALA A 122 9.10 8.53 -3.44
CA ALA A 122 10.48 8.35 -2.95
C ALA A 122 10.66 7.02 -2.20
N VAL A 123 9.68 6.61 -1.39
CA VAL A 123 9.67 5.26 -0.76
C VAL A 123 9.58 4.16 -1.81
N ALA A 124 8.70 4.30 -2.80
CA ALA A 124 8.58 3.32 -3.88
C ALA A 124 9.88 3.19 -4.70
N ALA A 125 10.56 4.31 -4.95
CA ALA A 125 11.84 4.34 -5.64
C ALA A 125 12.95 3.66 -4.83
N SER A 126 13.04 3.92 -3.52
CA SER A 126 14.04 3.27 -2.66
C SER A 126 13.76 1.77 -2.51
N CYS A 127 12.50 1.37 -2.43
CA CYS A 127 12.10 -0.04 -2.53
C CYS A 127 12.58 -0.68 -3.85
N GLY A 128 12.42 0.02 -4.98
CA GLY A 128 12.92 -0.43 -6.28
C GLY A 128 14.44 -0.57 -6.32
N ASN A 129 15.18 0.36 -5.72
CA ASN A 129 16.63 0.32 -5.60
C ASN A 129 17.12 -0.85 -4.73
N ASP A 130 16.32 -1.25 -3.73
CA ASP A 130 16.59 -2.41 -2.87
C ASP A 130 16.14 -3.75 -3.50
N GLY A 131 15.62 -3.72 -4.74
CA GLY A 131 15.21 -4.90 -5.50
C GLY A 131 13.73 -5.27 -5.35
N THR A 132 12.93 -4.46 -4.65
CA THR A 132 11.49 -4.67 -4.45
C THR A 132 10.68 -3.61 -5.20
N THR A 133 10.26 -3.93 -6.42
CA THR A 133 9.41 -3.01 -7.19
C THR A 133 7.99 -2.97 -6.60
N VAL A 134 7.57 -1.78 -6.16
CA VAL A 134 6.20 -1.50 -5.73
C VAL A 134 5.55 -0.46 -6.65
N THR A 135 4.33 -0.75 -7.10
CA THR A 135 3.52 0.20 -7.86
C THR A 135 2.41 0.71 -6.96
N LEU A 136 2.41 2.00 -6.64
CA LEU A 136 1.40 2.58 -5.76
C LEU A 136 0.13 2.92 -6.56
N ALA A 137 -1.04 2.78 -5.92
CA ALA A 137 -2.27 3.33 -6.47
C ALA A 137 -2.18 4.86 -6.58
N GLU A 138 -2.82 5.45 -7.61
CA GLU A 138 -2.83 6.90 -7.79
C GLU A 138 -3.67 7.57 -6.69
N PHE A 139 -3.02 8.41 -5.88
CA PHE A 139 -3.70 9.14 -4.81
C PHE A 139 -4.58 10.26 -5.40
N PRO A 140 -5.86 10.39 -4.98
CA PRO A 140 -6.83 11.27 -5.64
C PRO A 140 -6.66 12.75 -5.24
N LEU A 141 -5.56 13.37 -5.66
CA LEU A 141 -5.32 14.82 -5.47
C LEU A 141 -6.36 15.64 -6.24
N GLN A 142 -7.02 16.56 -5.53
CA GLN A 142 -7.94 17.51 -6.13
C GLN A 142 -7.15 18.76 -6.55
N LYS A 143 -7.09 19.07 -7.86
CA LYS A 143 -6.47 20.30 -8.41
C LYS A 143 -7.54 21.13 -9.10
N PHE A 144 -7.61 22.44 -8.85
CA PHE A 144 -8.63 23.33 -9.41
C PHE A 144 -8.06 24.44 -10.31
#